data_AF-A0A972VMA9-F1
#
_entry.id   AF-A0A972VMA9-F1
#
_cell.length_a   1.000
_cell.length_b   1.000
_cell.length_c   1.000
_cell.angle_alpha   90.00
_cell.angle_beta   90.00
_cell.angle_gamma   90.00
#
_symmetry.space_group_name_H-M   'P 1'
#
loop_
_entity.id
_entity.type
_entity.pdbx_description
1 polymer ?
#
loop_
_entity_poly.entity_id
_entity_poly.type
_entity_poly.pdbx_seq_one_letter_code
_entity_poly.pdbx_strand_id
1 'polypeptide(L)' 'MEQEKQLDRSYVPGDIVTINQTDWTIAEILDEKIRLYRERVDGRSQTMDVSEEELERLTDR' A
#
# COMPACT_ATOMS: atom_id res chain seq x y z
N MET A 1 -8.08 -22.04 -19.26
CA MET A 1 -7.11 -22.17 -18.15
C MET A 1 -6.31 -20.88 -18.15
N GLU A 2 -6.79 -19.85 -17.48
CA GLU A 2 -6.00 -18.64 -17.26
C GLU A 2 -5.18 -18.92 -16.00
N GLN A 3 -3.92 -19.30 -16.20
CA GLN A 3 -2.93 -19.19 -15.14
C GLN A 3 -2.69 -17.70 -14.95
N GLU A 4 -3.42 -17.10 -14.00
CA GLU A 4 -3.02 -15.84 -13.41
C GLU A 4 -1.62 -16.09 -12.86
N LYS A 5 -0.60 -15.58 -13.58
CA LYS A 5 0.74 -15.43 -13.02
C LYS A 5 0.54 -14.61 -11.76
N GLN A 6 0.49 -15.27 -10.62
CA GLN A 6 0.61 -14.64 -9.32
C GLN A 6 2.03 -14.09 -9.31
N LEU A 7 2.19 -12.86 -9.82
CA LEU A 7 3.34 -12.03 -9.53
C LEU A 7 3.35 -11.98 -8.01
N ASP A 8 4.38 -12.57 -7.40
CA ASP A 8 4.68 -12.41 -5.98
C ASP A 8 4.92 -10.91 -5.75
N ARG A 9 3.83 -10.16 -5.59
CA ARG A 9 3.87 -8.78 -5.13
C ARG A 9 4.08 -8.86 -3.63
N SER A 10 5.03 -8.08 -3.12
CA SER A 10 5.32 -8.02 -1.67
C SER A 10 4.13 -7.49 -0.86
N TYR A 11 3.12 -6.96 -1.55
CA TYR A 11 1.97 -6.24 -1.05
C TYR A 11 0.70 -6.59 -1.83
N VAL A 12 -0.43 -6.64 -1.12
CA VAL A 12 -1.78 -6.78 -1.71
C VAL A 12 -2.75 -5.73 -1.17
N PRO A 13 -3.79 -5.33 -1.94
CA PRO A 13 -4.86 -4.49 -1.41
C PRO A 13 -5.48 -5.07 -0.14
N GLY A 14 -5.63 -4.23 0.89
CA GLY A 14 -6.07 -4.62 2.23
C GLY A 14 -4.93 -4.80 3.23
N ASP A 15 -3.68 -4.96 2.79
CA ASP A 15 -2.54 -5.01 3.69
C ASP A 15 -2.39 -3.71 4.48
N ILE A 16 -1.88 -3.83 5.71
CA ILE A 16 -1.56 -2.70 6.57
C ILE A 16 -0.04 -2.54 6.61
N VAL A 17 0.40 -1.32 6.36
CA VAL A 17 1.81 -0.91 6.42
C VAL A 17 1.96 0.26 7.38
N THR A 18 2.98 0.20 8.24
CA THR A 18 3.27 1.28 9.19
C THR A 18 4.38 2.16 8.65
N ILE A 19 4.07 3.43 8.40
CA ILE A 19 5.01 4.45 7.90
C ILE A 19 5.04 5.60 8.92
N ASN A 20 6.22 5.94 9.43
CA ASN A 20 6.39 6.99 10.44
C ASN A 20 5.43 6.84 11.63
N GLN A 21 5.34 5.63 12.20
CA GLN A 21 4.44 5.28 13.31
C GLN A 21 2.94 5.48 13.01
N THR A 22 2.57 5.60 11.74
CA THR A 22 1.17 5.67 11.33
C THR A 22 0.85 4.51 10.42
N ASP A 23 -0.27 3.84 10.70
CA ASP A 23 -0.77 2.77 9.86
C ASP A 23 -1.51 3.32 8.64
N TRP A 24 -1.26 2.66 7.52
CA TRP A 24 -1.89 2.90 6.25
C TRP A 24 -2.38 1.58 5.68
N THR A 25 -3.53 1.59 5.03
CA THR A 25 -4.07 0.45 4.29
C THR A 25 -3.72 0.59 2.83
N ILE A 26 -3.26 -0.48 2.19
CA ILE A 26 -3.10 -0.53 0.74
C ILE A 26 -4.49 -0.57 0.10
N ALA A 27 -4.87 0.51 -0.59
CA ALA A 27 -6.19 0.62 -1.22
C ALA A 27 -6.21 -0.03 -2.60
N GLU A 28 -5.19 0.23 -3.42
CA GLU A 28 -5.06 -0.31 -4.77
C GLU A 28 -3.59 -0.37 -5.21
N ILE A 29 -3.28 -1.29 -6.11
CA ILE A 29 -1.96 -1.40 -6.76
C ILE A 29 -2.17 -1.31 -8.27
N LEU A 30 -1.80 -0.18 -8.84
CA LEU A 30 -1.91 0.14 -10.26
C LEU A 30 -0.52 0.13 -10.88
N ASP A 31 -0.19 -0.93 -11.61
CA ASP A 31 1.10 -1.17 -12.27
C ASP A 31 2.33 -0.81 -11.40
N GLU A 32 2.84 0.43 -11.52
CA GLU A 32 4.05 0.93 -10.85
C GLU A 32 3.77 1.71 -9.56
N LYS A 33 2.51 1.85 -9.15
CA LYS A 33 2.10 2.65 -7.99
C LYS A 33 1.19 1.87 -7.05
N ILE A 34 1.50 2.00 -5.77
CA ILE A 34 0.70 1.53 -4.65
C ILE A 34 0.03 2.75 -4.03
N ARG A 35 -1.31 2.76 -4.03
CA ARG A 35 -2.08 3.78 -3.33
C ARG A 35 -2.36 3.31 -1.91
N LEU A 36 -1.90 4.11 -0.96
CA LEU A 36 -2.20 3.98 0.45
C LEU A 36 -3.38 4.87 0.82
N TYR A 37 -4.18 4.39 1.76
CA TYR A 37 -5.31 5.06 2.34
C TYR A 37 -5.22 5.02 3.86
N ARG A 38 -5.62 6.10 4.51
CA ARG A 38 -5.94 6.10 5.94
C ARG A 38 -7.11 7.01 6.23
N GLU A 39 -7.94 6.60 7.17
CA GLU A 39 -8.96 7.44 7.77
C GLU A 39 -8.40 8.08 9.04
N ARG A 40 -8.53 9.40 9.16
CA ARG A 40 -8.14 10.14 10.36
C ARG A 40 -9.30 10.19 11.34
N VAL A 41 -8.99 10.39 12.62
CA VAL A 41 -9.97 10.53 13.69
C VAL A 41 -10.93 11.73 13.52
N ASP A 42 -10.55 12.71 12.71
CA ASP A 42 -11.38 13.87 12.36
C ASP A 42 -12.40 13.57 11.23
N GLY A 43 -12.49 12.30 10.80
CA GLY A 43 -13.37 11.85 9.71
C GLY A 43 -12.86 12.20 8.32
N ARG A 44 -11.63 12.72 8.19
CA ARG A 44 -11.02 12.98 6.88
C ARG A 44 -10.19 11.79 6.44
N SER A 45 -10.30 11.44 5.16
CA SER A 45 -9.40 10.49 4.53
C SER A 45 -8.12 11.18 4.05
N GLN A 46 -7.03 10.45 4.06
CA GLN A 46 -5.80 10.82 3.35
C GLN A 46 -5.36 9.65 2.47
N THR A 47 -4.89 9.98 1.27
CA THR A 47 -4.29 9.02 0.35
C THR A 47 -2.85 9.44 0.04
N MET A 48 -2.03 8.46 -0.31
CA MET A 48 -0.65 8.65 -0.74
C MET A 48 -0.30 7.62 -1.80
N ASP A 49 0.29 8.05 -2.92
CA ASP A 49 0.73 7.16 -3.98
C ASP A 49 2.26 7.02 -3.89
N VAL A 50 2.75 5.79 -3.77
CA VAL A 50 4.19 5.45 -3.66
C VAL A 50 4.54 4.32 -4.62
N SER A 51 5.81 4.18 -4.99
CA SER A 51 6.28 2.95 -5.66
C SER A 51 6.49 1.83 -4.64
N GLU A 52 6.63 0.60 -5.11
CA GLU A 52 6.99 -0.55 -4.26
C GLU A 52 8.35 -0.32 -3.58
N GLU A 53 9.35 0.15 -4.33
CA GLU A 53 10.69 0.46 -3.79
C GLU A 53 10.65 1.57 -2.73
N GLU A 54 9.82 2.60 -2.93
CA GLU A 54 9.66 3.66 -1.94
C GLU A 54 8.95 3.13 -0.68
N LEU A 55 7.93 2.29 -0.86
CA LEU A 55 7.22 1.68 0.26
C LEU A 55 8.15 0.80 1.10
N GLU A 56 8.97 -0.03 0.47
CA GLU A 56 9.99 -0.86 1.14
C GLU A 56 10.99 -0.03 1.95
N ARG A 57 11.36 1.17 1.48
CA ARG A 57 12.25 2.07 2.23
C ARG A 57 11.55 2.77 3.40
N LEU A 58 10.24 3.00 3.29
CA LEU A 58 9.43 3.70 4.30
C LEU A 58 8.96 2.78 5.42
N THR A 59 8.83 1.48 5.14
CA THR A 59 8.53 0.45 6.12
C THR A 59 9.84 -0.26 6.45
N ASP A 60 10.38 -0.11 7.67
CA ASP A 60 11.59 -0.80 8.14
C ASP A 60 11.40 -2.33 8.13
N ARG A 61 11.50 -2.97 6.96
CA ARG A 61 11.24 -4.40 6.74
C ARG A 61 12.47 -5.12 6.21
#